data_AF-A0A1Q5LCG6-F1
#
_entry.id   AF-A0A1Q5LCG6-F1
#
_cell.length_a   1.000
_cell.length_b   1.000
_cell.length_c   1.000
_cell.angle_alpha   90.00
_cell.angle_beta   90.00
_cell.angle_gamma   90.00
#
_symmetry.space_group_name_H-M   'P 1'
#
loop_
_entity.id
_entity.type
_entity.pdbx_description
1 polymer ?
#
loop_
_entity_poly.entity_id
_entity_poly.type
_entity_poly.pdbx_seq_one_letter_code
_entity_poly.pdbx_strand_id
1 'polypeptide(L)'
;MTGTRGAAISTAPGWKTGGWTRWSLTDPKPRPCPECGTEEVPLLTIASWEWDGGSGTWIAEEEPANPAPPPRGGNFTLIDIVGGYDLQLHACPADPSRPHIELVQ
;
A
#
# COMPACT_ATOMS: atom_id res chain seq x y z
N MET A 1 18.47 -19.75 2.85
CA MET A 1 17.19 -19.01 2.80
C MET A 1 16.86 -18.74 1.35
N THR A 2 15.95 -19.52 0.79
CA THR A 2 15.55 -19.44 -0.62
C THR A 2 14.52 -18.32 -0.75
N GLY A 3 14.98 -17.12 -1.10
CA GLY A 3 14.12 -15.96 -1.28
C GLY A 3 13.34 -16.04 -2.58
N THR A 4 12.03 -16.26 -2.50
CA THR A 4 11.10 -16.17 -3.62
C THR A 4 11.04 -14.70 -4.07
N ARG A 5 11.82 -14.35 -5.10
CA ARG A 5 11.96 -12.98 -5.63
C ARG A 5 10.66 -12.35 -6.19
N GLY A 6 9.53 -13.06 -6.18
CA GLY A 6 8.25 -12.59 -6.71
C GLY A 6 7.34 -11.84 -5.71
N ALA A 7 7.47 -12.09 -4.40
CA ALA A 7 6.53 -11.53 -3.40
C ALA A 7 6.78 -10.05 -3.09
N ALA A 8 8.03 -9.58 -3.25
CA ALA A 8 8.47 -8.26 -2.77
C ALA A 8 7.77 -7.07 -3.47
N ILE A 9 7.39 -7.18 -4.75
CA ILE A 9 6.74 -6.07 -5.47
C ILE A 9 5.23 -6.01 -5.24
N SER A 10 4.58 -7.17 -5.09
CA SER A 10 3.14 -7.28 -4.80
C SER A 10 2.77 -6.70 -3.42
N THR A 11 3.76 -6.65 -2.53
CA THR A 11 3.69 -6.04 -1.20
C THR A 11 4.82 -5.01 -1.02
N ALA A 12 5.05 -4.15 -2.01
CA ALA A 12 5.94 -2.99 -1.83
C ALA A 12 5.34 -1.97 -0.84
N PRO A 13 6.12 -1.34 0.06
CA PRO A 13 5.64 -0.23 0.89
C PRO A 13 5.35 1.01 0.04
N GLY A 14 4.72 2.03 0.62
CA GLY A 14 4.54 3.32 -0.03
C GLY A 14 3.27 3.49 -0.87
N TRP A 15 3.22 4.64 -1.55
CA TRP A 15 2.12 5.03 -2.42
C TRP A 15 2.09 4.16 -3.67
N LYS A 16 0.92 3.63 -4.02
CA LYS A 16 0.77 2.72 -5.16
C LYS A 16 -0.66 2.58 -5.61
N THR A 17 -0.83 2.30 -6.90
CA THR A 17 -2.08 1.85 -7.48
C THR A 17 -2.14 0.32 -7.50
N GLY A 18 -3.30 -0.24 -7.19
CA GLY A 18 -3.49 -1.69 -7.15
C GLY A 18 -2.65 -2.42 -6.10
N GLY A 19 -2.16 -3.60 -6.47
CA GLY A 19 -1.36 -4.47 -5.61
C GLY A 19 -2.21 -5.40 -4.75
N TRP A 20 -1.68 -5.79 -3.60
CA TRP A 20 -2.35 -6.67 -2.65
C TRP A 20 -2.63 -5.95 -1.33
N THR A 21 -3.76 -6.29 -0.69
CA THR A 21 -4.03 -5.88 0.68
C THR A 21 -3.03 -6.53 1.63
N ARG A 22 -2.44 -5.72 2.51
CA ARG A 22 -1.67 -6.23 3.64
C ARG A 22 -2.63 -6.57 4.78
N TRP A 23 -2.20 -7.36 5.74
CA TRP A 23 -3.05 -7.70 6.88
C TRP A 23 -2.22 -7.57 8.16
N SER A 24 -1.65 -6.38 8.36
CA SER A 24 -0.74 -6.09 9.47
C SER A 24 -1.47 -5.73 10.76
N LEU A 25 -2.64 -5.09 10.66
CA LEU A 25 -3.44 -4.63 11.82
C LEU A 25 -4.77 -5.37 11.99
N THR A 26 -5.26 -6.02 10.95
CA THR A 26 -6.56 -6.68 10.95
C THR A 26 -6.44 -8.05 10.29
N ASP A 27 -7.28 -8.99 10.72
CA ASP A 27 -7.37 -10.29 10.09
C ASP A 27 -7.94 -10.18 8.67
N PRO A 28 -7.51 -11.06 7.74
CA PRO A 28 -8.11 -11.16 6.42
C PRO A 28 -9.62 -11.35 6.49
N LYS A 29 -10.36 -10.44 5.85
CA LYS A 29 -11.81 -10.49 5.73
C LYS A 29 -12.27 -10.23 4.29
N PRO A 30 -13.30 -10.93 3.79
CA PRO A 30 -13.94 -10.60 2.53
C PRO A 30 -14.47 -9.17 2.56
N ARG A 31 -14.39 -8.49 1.42
CA ARG A 31 -14.88 -7.14 1.18
C ARG A 31 -15.71 -7.15 -0.10
N PRO A 32 -16.90 -7.74 -0.05
CA PRO A 32 -17.81 -7.71 -1.18
C PRO A 32 -18.34 -6.29 -1.38
N CYS A 33 -18.44 -5.88 -2.64
CA CYS A 33 -19.11 -4.65 -3.03
C CYS A 33 -20.56 -4.67 -2.50
N PRO A 34 -21.02 -3.62 -1.82
CA PRO A 34 -22.35 -3.60 -1.21
C PRO A 34 -23.49 -3.66 -2.23
N GLU A 35 -23.24 -3.32 -3.50
CA GLU A 35 -24.28 -3.32 -4.54
C GLU A 35 -24.40 -4.63 -5.32
N CYS A 36 -23.28 -5.32 -5.60
CA CYS A 36 -23.29 -6.51 -6.46
C CYS A 36 -22.66 -7.76 -5.85
N GLY A 37 -22.07 -7.66 -4.66
CA GLY A 37 -21.44 -8.78 -3.97
C GLY A 37 -20.08 -9.23 -4.54
N THR A 38 -19.59 -8.61 -5.63
CA THR A 38 -18.26 -8.91 -6.18
C THR A 38 -17.19 -8.46 -5.20
N GLU A 39 -16.19 -9.30 -4.92
CA GLU A 39 -15.06 -8.92 -4.07
C GLU A 39 -14.35 -7.69 -4.64
N GLU A 40 -14.22 -6.65 -3.81
CA GLU A 40 -13.50 -5.45 -4.19
C GLU A 40 -11.98 -5.70 -4.23
N VAL A 41 -11.32 -4.95 -5.10
CA VAL A 41 -9.87 -5.06 -5.31
C VAL A 41 -9.18 -3.77 -4.85
N PRO A 42 -7.92 -3.83 -4.38
CA PRO A 42 -7.15 -2.63 -4.09
C PRO A 42 -7.08 -1.71 -5.30
N LEU A 43 -7.42 -0.44 -5.11
CA LEU A 43 -7.33 0.61 -6.12
C LEU A 43 -6.13 1.51 -5.86
N LEU A 44 -6.01 2.02 -4.64
CA LEU A 44 -4.97 2.99 -4.25
C LEU A 44 -4.56 2.74 -2.80
N THR A 45 -3.26 2.77 -2.54
CA THR A 45 -2.70 2.91 -1.19
C THR A 45 -2.08 4.30 -1.06
N ILE A 46 -2.52 5.04 -0.06
CA ILE A 46 -2.00 6.33 0.39
C ILE A 46 -1.23 6.04 1.66
N ALA A 47 0.10 6.15 1.61
CA ALA A 47 0.96 5.79 2.73
C ALA A 47 1.49 7.03 3.45
N SER A 48 1.69 6.94 4.76
CA SER A 48 2.42 8.00 5.47
C SER A 48 3.93 7.99 5.11
N TRP A 49 4.41 6.87 4.57
CA TRP A 49 5.81 6.61 4.26
C TRP A 49 5.97 5.82 2.95
N GLU A 50 6.88 6.26 2.07
CA GLU A 50 7.17 5.61 0.79
C GLU A 50 7.94 4.28 0.93
N TRP A 51 8.71 4.11 2.01
CA TRP A 51 9.42 2.85 2.29
C TRP A 51 9.55 2.60 3.80
N ASP A 52 9.73 1.35 4.20
CA ASP A 52 9.85 0.97 5.62
C ASP A 52 11.27 1.15 6.20
N GLY A 53 12.26 1.48 5.35
CA GLY A 53 13.65 1.70 5.73
C GLY A 53 14.39 0.46 6.24
N GLY A 54 13.78 -0.73 6.14
CA GLY A 54 14.30 -1.97 6.73
C GLY A 54 14.24 -3.18 5.82
N SER A 55 13.28 -3.25 4.89
CA SER A 55 13.15 -4.37 3.96
C SER A 55 14.15 -4.29 2.80
N GLY A 56 14.55 -3.07 2.41
CA GLY A 56 15.39 -2.83 1.25
C GLY A 56 14.76 -3.28 -0.07
N THR A 57 13.44 -3.52 -0.09
CA THR A 57 12.74 -4.06 -1.28
C THR A 57 12.29 -2.98 -2.25
N TRP A 58 12.20 -1.72 -1.80
CA TRP A 58 11.71 -0.59 -2.60
C TRP A 58 12.28 0.74 -2.07
N ILE A 59 12.75 1.58 -2.99
CA ILE A 59 13.07 3.00 -2.82
C ILE A 59 13.02 3.67 -4.20
N ALA A 60 12.63 4.94 -4.29
CA ALA A 60 12.65 5.69 -5.55
C ALA A 60 14.08 5.80 -6.10
N GLU A 61 14.27 5.72 -7.42
CA GLU A 61 15.63 5.70 -8.03
C GLU A 61 16.42 6.99 -7.83
N GLU A 62 15.73 8.13 -7.72
CA GLU A 62 16.35 9.43 -7.47
C GLU A 62 17.01 9.52 -6.09
N GLU A 63 16.56 8.71 -5.13
CA GLU A 63 17.01 8.79 -3.74
C GLU A 63 18.37 8.11 -3.48
N PRO A 64 18.67 6.90 -4.02
CA PRO A 64 20.01 6.30 -4.00
C PRO A 64 21.11 7.17 -4.63
N ALA A 65 20.76 8.09 -5.54
CA ALA A 65 21.71 9.00 -6.17
C ALA A 65 22.15 10.14 -5.24
N ASN A 66 21.46 10.34 -4.11
CA ASN A 66 21.85 11.30 -3.09
C ASN A 66 22.98 10.73 -2.22
N PRO A 67 24.11 11.43 -2.04
CA PRO A 67 25.20 10.96 -1.18
C PRO A 67 24.84 10.92 0.32
N ALA A 68 23.72 11.55 0.71
CA ALA A 68 23.18 11.42 2.06
C ALA A 68 22.34 10.13 2.20
N PRO A 69 22.34 9.47 3.36
CA PRO A 69 21.43 8.37 3.62
C PRO A 69 19.98 8.82 3.40
N PRO A 70 19.15 8.03 2.69
CA PRO A 70 17.76 8.40 2.47
C PRO A 70 17.05 8.59 3.82
N PRO A 71 16.11 9.55 3.93
CA PRO A 71 15.30 9.69 5.13
C PRO A 71 14.64 8.35 5.49
N ARG A 72 14.63 7.99 6.78
CA ARG A 72 13.80 6.85 7.21
C ARG A 72 12.36 7.14 6.82
N GLY A 73 11.72 6.19 6.14
CA GLY A 73 10.30 6.33 5.82
C GLY A 73 9.97 7.04 4.50
N GLY A 74 10.87 7.82 3.89
CA GLY A 74 10.53 8.60 2.69
C GLY A 74 9.26 9.46 2.84
N ASN A 75 9.13 10.23 3.92
CA ASN A 75 7.96 11.08 4.19
C ASN A 75 8.00 12.39 3.40
N PHE A 76 7.94 12.32 2.06
CA PHE A 76 7.96 13.52 1.21
C PHE A 76 6.58 14.14 1.01
N THR A 77 5.52 13.34 1.10
CA THR A 77 4.14 13.81 0.94
C THR A 77 3.68 14.60 2.16
N LEU A 78 4.32 14.42 3.32
CA LEU A 78 3.94 15.02 4.61
C LEU A 78 2.51 14.67 5.04
N ILE A 79 1.94 13.63 4.43
CA ILE A 79 0.61 13.12 4.77
C ILE A 79 0.78 12.19 5.96
N ASP A 80 0.01 12.45 7.01
CA ASP A 80 -0.08 11.57 8.18
C ASP A 80 -1.46 10.90 8.20
N ILE A 81 -1.47 9.58 8.03
CA ILE A 81 -2.67 8.77 8.22
C ILE A 81 -2.61 8.21 9.63
N VAL A 82 -3.31 8.86 10.57
CA VAL A 82 -3.52 8.35 11.93
C VAL A 82 -2.19 7.99 12.63
N GLY A 83 -1.18 8.85 12.55
CA GLY A 83 0.10 8.62 13.22
C GLY A 83 1.01 7.60 12.53
N GLY A 84 0.90 7.46 11.21
CA GLY A 84 1.82 6.66 10.41
C GLY A 84 1.26 5.46 9.65
N TYR A 85 -0.04 5.24 9.69
CA TYR A 85 -0.66 4.13 8.99
C TYR A 85 -0.74 4.39 7.47
N ASP A 86 -1.30 3.42 6.76
CA ASP A 86 -1.63 3.53 5.35
C ASP A 86 -3.15 3.50 5.19
N LEU A 87 -3.70 4.31 4.29
CA LEU A 87 -5.08 4.20 3.84
C LEU A 87 -5.11 3.44 2.51
N GLN A 88 -5.79 2.30 2.47
CA GLN A 88 -6.05 1.56 1.26
C GLN A 88 -7.52 1.71 0.83
N LEU A 89 -7.71 2.23 -0.38
CA LEU A 89 -9.00 2.35 -1.05
C LEU A 89 -9.24 1.15 -1.95
N HIS A 90 -10.41 0.56 -1.83
CA HIS A 90 -10.86 -0.60 -2.59
C HIS A 90 -11.99 -0.18 -3.52
N ALA A 91 -12.04 -0.80 -4.69
CA ALA A 91 -13.09 -0.53 -5.67
C ALA A 91 -13.67 -1.81 -6.24
N CYS A 92 -14.95 -1.75 -6.57
CA CYS A 92 -15.63 -2.82 -7.27
C CYS A 92 -15.08 -2.96 -8.70
N PRO A 93 -14.52 -4.12 -9.08
CA PRO A 93 -13.96 -4.31 -10.42
C PRO A 93 -15.05 -4.40 -11.50
N ALA A 94 -16.30 -4.65 -11.13
CA ALA A 94 -17.43 -4.69 -12.07
C ALA A 94 -17.97 -3.29 -12.42
N ASP A 95 -17.78 -2.31 -11.54
CA ASP A 95 -18.19 -0.92 -11.75
C ASP A 95 -17.42 -0.01 -10.77
N PRO A 96 -16.45 0.80 -11.25
CA PRO A 96 -15.61 1.63 -10.40
C PRO A 96 -16.34 2.85 -9.81
N SER A 97 -17.56 3.15 -10.27
CA SER A 97 -18.37 4.26 -9.75
C SER A 97 -19.12 3.91 -8.47
N ARG A 98 -19.13 2.64 -8.08
CA ARG A 98 -19.72 2.16 -6.83
C ARG A 98 -18.95 2.63 -5.60
N PRO A 99 -19.58 2.62 -4.42
CA PRO A 99 -18.91 2.99 -3.18
C PRO A 99 -17.60 2.24 -3.00
N HIS A 100 -16.56 2.97 -2.57
CA HIS A 100 -15.26 2.41 -2.27
C HIS A 100 -15.21 1.97 -0.81
N ILE A 101 -14.48 0.89 -0.54
CA ILE A 101 -14.19 0.48 0.84
C ILE A 101 -12.85 1.09 1.29
N GLU A 102 -12.88 1.76 2.43
CA GLU A 102 -11.70 2.36 3.07
C GLU A 102 -11.15 1.43 4.15
N LEU A 103 -9.82 1.25 4.15
CA LEU A 103 -9.12 0.44 5.15
C LEU A 103 -7.84 1.13 5.63
N VAL A 104 -7.75 1.40 6.93
CA VAL A 104 -6.50 1.86 7.58
C VAL A 104 -5.65 0.65 7.99
N GLN A 105 -4.36 0.67 7.67
CA GLN A 105 -3.42 -0.47 7.75
C GLN A 105 -2.05 -0.12 8.32
#